data_AF-A0A094GA69-F1
#
_entry.id   AF-A0A094GA69-F1
#
_cell.length_a   1.000
_cell.length_b   1.000
_cell.length_c   1.000
_cell.angle_alpha   90.00
_cell.angle_beta   90.00
_cell.angle_gamma   90.00
#
_symmetry.space_group_name_H-M   'P 1'
#
loop_
_entity.id
_entity.type
_entity.pdbx_description
1 polymer ?
#
loop_
_entity_poly.entity_id
_entity_poly.type
_entity_poly.pdbx_seq_one_letter_code
_entity_poly.pdbx_strand_id
1 'polypeptide(L)'
;MFVTYMSILCLALSPAIAAPLDQPSSLAQQSPASWRNDGSLVGGGAKGFAVLVSDPANAKVTNNQAVTITDKGTGGSDNHLTNCGPASAYPQYGTGGVWMNYPDMFNKNKQSMTNNGATDEEIGRIYNSINTIAAASLVDRRVILAVIMQESHGNPRVGSTTSHDGVGNPGLMQSHQGVTCFGQTAPCPQSVIDQMVRDGTQGTSSGDGLVQGINIFGNVYEALRYYNSGNVVKSDLCLGGATASYVADIASRLTGWVN
;
A
#
# COMPACT_ATOMS: atom_id res chain seq x y z
N MET A 1 85.57 -3.92 23.70
CA MET A 1 84.20 -3.72 24.20
C MET A 1 83.26 -4.20 23.10
N PHE A 2 82.86 -5.48 23.11
CA PHE A 2 81.60 -6.04 23.68
C PHE A 2 80.33 -5.44 23.04
N VAL A 3 79.26 -6.13 22.63
CA VAL A 3 78.88 -7.53 22.30
C VAL A 3 77.46 -7.42 21.68
N THR A 4 77.03 -8.47 20.97
CA THR A 4 75.73 -8.78 20.33
C THR A 4 74.46 -8.74 21.21
N TYR A 5 73.28 -8.79 20.54
CA TYR A 5 72.02 -9.54 20.81
C TYR A 5 70.66 -8.80 20.86
N MET A 6 69.77 -9.32 20.01
CA MET A 6 68.31 -9.52 20.16
C MET A 6 67.79 -9.66 21.60
N SER A 7 66.65 -9.03 21.92
CA SER A 7 65.38 -9.70 22.30
C SER A 7 64.47 -8.89 23.25
N ILE A 8 63.23 -8.65 22.77
CA ILE A 8 61.94 -9.08 23.37
C ILE A 8 61.44 -8.45 24.71
N LEU A 9 60.23 -7.86 24.58
CA LEU A 9 59.00 -8.00 25.40
C LEU A 9 58.43 -6.75 26.12
N CYS A 10 57.25 -6.39 25.61
CA CYS A 10 55.96 -6.22 26.32
C CYS A 10 55.54 -4.96 27.09
N LEU A 11 54.24 -4.70 26.86
CA LEU A 11 53.22 -4.04 27.70
C LEU A 11 53.20 -2.50 27.65
N ALA A 12 52.06 -1.83 27.50
CA ALA A 12 50.68 -2.25 27.35
C ALA A 12 49.89 -1.12 26.67
N LEU A 13 48.89 -1.51 25.88
CA LEU A 13 47.87 -0.65 25.31
C LEU A 13 47.01 -0.04 26.44
N SER A 14 46.83 1.28 26.41
CA SER A 14 45.89 1.97 27.28
C SER A 14 44.45 1.50 27.00
N PRO A 15 43.63 1.28 28.04
CA PRO A 15 42.26 0.84 27.86
C PRO A 15 41.39 1.97 27.33
N ALA A 16 40.65 1.69 26.26
CA ALA A 16 39.50 2.47 25.87
C ALA A 16 38.49 2.47 27.03
N ILE A 17 38.10 3.66 27.47
CA ILE A 17 37.03 3.82 28.46
C ILE A 17 35.73 3.37 27.77
N ALA A 18 35.25 2.20 28.17
CA ALA A 18 33.90 1.73 27.89
C ALA A 18 32.92 2.63 28.65
N ALA A 19 32.04 3.31 27.93
CA ALA A 19 30.83 3.87 28.52
C ALA A 19 29.81 2.74 28.74
N PRO A 20 29.03 2.77 29.84
CA PRO A 20 28.22 1.63 30.25
C PRO A 20 27.02 1.41 29.33
N LEU A 21 26.74 0.13 29.09
CA LEU A 21 25.41 -0.37 28.76
C LEU A 21 24.48 -0.14 29.94
N ASP A 22 23.42 0.65 29.74
CA ASP A 22 22.16 0.48 30.44
C ASP A 22 21.00 0.72 29.46
N GLN A 23 20.18 -0.31 29.30
CA GLN A 23 18.89 -0.35 28.62
C GLN A 23 17.81 0.33 29.49
N PRO A 24 16.54 0.42 29.05
CA PRO A 24 16.01 0.88 27.77
C PRO A 24 15.17 2.16 27.99
N SER A 25 15.09 3.06 27.01
CA SER A 25 14.05 4.09 27.02
C SER A 25 12.70 3.40 26.91
N SER A 26 11.91 3.45 27.99
CA SER A 26 10.51 3.08 27.98
C SER A 26 9.77 3.94 26.95
N LEU A 27 9.59 3.43 25.73
CA LEU A 27 8.46 3.83 24.91
C LEU A 27 7.24 3.48 25.75
N ALA A 28 6.61 4.50 26.32
CA ALA A 28 5.30 4.36 26.91
C ALA A 28 4.44 3.64 25.89
N GLN A 29 4.05 2.43 26.24
CA GLN A 29 3.07 1.63 25.52
C GLN A 29 1.77 2.43 25.54
N GLN A 30 1.59 3.29 24.53
CA GLN A 30 0.31 3.98 24.33
C GLN A 30 -0.71 2.88 24.11
N SER A 31 -1.65 2.83 25.04
CA SER A 31 -2.75 1.88 25.04
C SER A 31 -3.48 1.99 23.70
N PRO A 32 -3.75 0.87 22.99
CA PRO A 32 -4.58 0.94 21.80
C PRO A 32 -5.95 1.47 22.19
N ALA A 33 -6.51 2.35 21.37
CA ALA A 33 -7.88 2.84 21.52
C ALA A 33 -8.82 1.65 21.77
N SER A 34 -9.63 1.74 22.84
CA SER A 34 -10.59 0.69 23.19
C SER A 34 -11.71 0.65 22.15
N TRP A 35 -11.62 -0.28 21.21
CA TRP A 35 -12.69 -0.61 20.29
C TRP A 35 -13.83 -1.29 21.05
N ARG A 36 -15.08 -0.93 20.75
CA ARG A 36 -16.22 -1.76 21.17
C ARG A 36 -16.14 -3.09 20.42
N ASN A 37 -16.65 -4.16 21.04
CA ASN A 37 -16.71 -5.49 20.43
C ASN A 37 -17.55 -5.55 19.13
N ASP A 38 -18.25 -4.47 18.78
CA ASP A 38 -19.01 -4.30 17.52
C ASP A 38 -18.25 -3.50 16.44
N GLY A 39 -17.00 -3.09 16.70
CA GLY A 39 -16.18 -2.32 15.77
C GLY A 39 -16.52 -0.82 15.69
N SER A 40 -17.45 -0.32 16.52
CA SER A 40 -17.79 1.10 16.57
C SER A 40 -16.90 1.89 17.55
N LEU A 41 -16.57 3.14 17.18
CA LEU A 41 -15.85 4.07 18.04
C LEU A 41 -16.77 4.62 19.15
N VAL A 42 -16.26 4.68 20.39
CA VAL A 42 -16.98 5.34 21.48
C VAL A 42 -16.77 6.85 21.37
N GLY A 43 -17.81 7.58 20.95
CA GLY A 43 -17.96 9.03 21.17
C GLY A 43 -16.94 9.93 20.47
N GLY A 44 -17.25 10.37 19.25
CA GLY A 44 -16.55 11.45 18.57
C GLY A 44 -16.99 11.51 17.12
N GLY A 45 -17.37 12.69 16.62
CA GLY A 45 -17.74 12.91 15.23
C GLY A 45 -16.68 12.38 14.26
N ALA A 46 -17.12 12.05 13.05
CA ALA A 46 -16.28 11.53 11.99
C ALA A 46 -14.93 12.26 11.90
N LYS A 47 -13.86 11.47 11.70
CA LYS A 47 -12.44 11.84 11.58
C LYS A 47 -11.65 11.88 12.89
N GLY A 48 -11.06 10.74 13.22
CA GLY A 48 -10.03 10.64 14.27
C GLY A 48 -8.90 9.66 13.97
N PHE A 49 -8.74 9.16 12.74
CA PHE A 49 -7.73 8.13 12.43
C PHE A 49 -6.98 8.28 11.10
N ALA A 50 -6.97 9.47 10.47
CA ALA A 50 -5.89 9.76 9.53
C ALA A 50 -4.63 10.00 10.36
N VAL A 51 -3.81 8.96 10.56
CA VAL A 51 -2.49 9.14 11.17
C VAL A 51 -1.64 9.81 10.10
N LEU A 52 -1.57 11.14 10.13
CA LEU A 52 -0.75 11.91 9.20
C LEU A 52 0.67 11.31 9.21
N VAL A 53 1.07 10.75 8.08
CA VAL A 53 2.34 10.06 7.96
C VAL A 53 3.40 11.14 7.83
N SER A 54 4.22 11.32 8.87
CA SER A 54 5.31 12.29 8.86
C SER A 54 6.38 11.97 7.81
N ASP A 55 6.45 10.71 7.37
CA ASP A 55 7.33 10.23 6.31
C ASP A 55 6.66 9.11 5.48
N PRO A 56 5.77 9.47 4.53
CA PRO A 56 5.05 8.48 3.73
C PRO A 56 5.99 7.59 2.92
N ALA A 57 7.14 8.11 2.46
CA ALA A 57 8.06 7.35 1.63
C ALA A 57 8.64 6.10 2.33
N ASN A 58 8.67 6.09 3.67
CA ASN A 58 9.18 4.99 4.48
C ASN A 58 8.09 4.10 5.11
N ALA A 59 6.80 4.36 4.86
CA ALA A 59 5.72 3.57 5.45
C ALA A 59 5.69 2.14 4.89
N LYS A 60 5.54 1.14 5.77
CA LYS A 60 5.49 -0.28 5.42
C LYS A 60 4.39 -1.01 6.19
N VAL A 61 3.87 -2.09 5.61
CA VAL A 61 3.03 -3.04 6.35
C VAL A 61 3.88 -3.77 7.38
N THR A 62 3.43 -3.79 8.64
CA THR A 62 4.20 -4.35 9.77
C THR A 62 3.53 -5.57 10.40
N ASN A 63 2.40 -6.03 9.86
CA ASN A 63 1.66 -7.18 10.35
C ASN A 63 1.79 -8.39 9.39
N ASN A 64 1.00 -9.43 9.63
CA ASN A 64 1.04 -10.68 8.84
C ASN A 64 0.57 -10.54 7.39
N GLN A 65 0.06 -9.37 6.99
CA GLN A 65 -0.28 -9.06 5.60
C GLN A 65 0.92 -8.55 4.80
N ALA A 66 2.08 -8.33 5.43
CA ALA A 66 3.30 -7.90 4.74
C ALA A 66 3.78 -8.97 3.75
N VAL A 67 4.05 -8.58 2.50
CA VAL A 67 4.53 -9.45 1.42
C VAL A 67 5.85 -8.93 0.87
N THR A 68 6.92 -9.75 0.94
CA THR A 68 8.25 -9.32 0.47
C THR A 68 8.30 -9.14 -1.05
N ILE A 69 7.84 -10.11 -1.84
CA ILE A 69 7.43 -10.07 -3.26
C ILE A 69 7.01 -11.52 -3.60
N THR A 70 5.88 -11.68 -4.29
CA THR A 70 5.40 -12.99 -4.77
C THR A 70 4.76 -12.83 -6.13
N ASP A 71 5.07 -13.74 -7.06
CA ASP A 71 4.31 -13.91 -8.31
C ASP A 71 3.32 -15.07 -8.18
N LYS A 72 3.26 -15.77 -7.05
CA LYS A 72 2.41 -16.97 -6.93
C LYS A 72 0.92 -16.62 -6.95
N GLY A 73 0.18 -17.36 -7.76
CA GLY A 73 -1.26 -17.27 -7.88
C GLY A 73 -1.80 -18.29 -8.86
N THR A 74 -3.10 -18.20 -9.15
CA THR A 74 -3.78 -19.03 -10.15
C THR A 74 -3.65 -18.42 -11.55
N GLY A 75 -4.23 -19.06 -12.56
CA GLY A 75 -4.42 -18.46 -13.89
C GLY A 75 -5.56 -17.42 -13.94
N GLY A 76 -6.30 -17.26 -12.84
CA GLY A 76 -7.46 -16.37 -12.73
C GLY A 76 -8.68 -16.83 -13.55
N SER A 77 -9.80 -16.16 -13.33
CA SER A 77 -11.04 -16.27 -14.10
C SER A 77 -11.63 -14.88 -14.27
N ASP A 78 -12.18 -14.60 -15.45
CA ASP A 78 -12.81 -13.31 -15.77
C ASP A 78 -14.26 -13.29 -15.26
N ASN A 79 -14.42 -13.29 -13.93
CA ASN A 79 -15.71 -13.33 -13.26
C ASN A 79 -15.84 -12.14 -12.31
N HIS A 80 -16.95 -11.42 -12.44
CA HIS A 80 -17.30 -10.33 -11.52
C HIS A 80 -18.02 -10.88 -10.29
N LEU A 81 -17.51 -10.54 -9.11
CA LEU A 81 -18.11 -10.84 -7.82
C LEU A 81 -19.18 -9.79 -7.52
N THR A 82 -20.40 -10.25 -7.26
CA THR A 82 -21.54 -9.38 -6.90
C THR A 82 -21.90 -9.48 -5.42
N ASN A 83 -21.27 -10.41 -4.68
CA ASN A 83 -21.58 -10.65 -3.28
C ASN A 83 -20.91 -9.62 -2.37
N CYS A 84 -21.71 -9.15 -1.40
CA CYS A 84 -21.29 -8.30 -0.29
C CYS A 84 -21.13 -9.13 0.99
N GLY A 85 -20.36 -8.64 1.94
CA GLY A 85 -20.16 -9.33 3.21
C GLY A 85 -18.88 -8.93 3.94
N PRO A 86 -18.53 -9.67 5.02
CA PRO A 86 -17.29 -9.44 5.75
C PRO A 86 -16.09 -9.81 4.88
N ALA A 87 -14.87 -9.44 5.31
CA ALA A 87 -13.64 -9.74 4.59
C ALA A 87 -13.46 -11.23 4.21
N SER A 88 -14.00 -12.15 5.01
CA SER A 88 -13.96 -13.60 4.75
C SER A 88 -14.83 -14.05 3.58
N ALA A 89 -15.73 -13.21 3.06
CA ALA A 89 -16.57 -13.50 1.90
C ALA A 89 -15.83 -13.32 0.56
N TYR A 90 -14.63 -12.73 0.58
CA TYR A 90 -13.83 -12.47 -0.61
C TYR A 90 -12.68 -13.49 -0.75
N PRO A 91 -12.17 -13.72 -1.97
CA PRO A 91 -11.00 -14.56 -2.24
C PRO A 91 -9.80 -14.25 -1.33
N GLN A 92 -9.24 -15.21 -0.60
CA GLN A 92 -8.06 -14.93 0.23
C GLN A 92 -6.75 -15.15 -0.54
N TYR A 93 -5.65 -14.56 -0.07
CA TYR A 93 -4.29 -14.89 -0.51
C TYR A 93 -3.72 -16.07 0.31
N GLY A 94 -2.88 -16.92 -0.29
CA GLY A 94 -2.22 -18.05 0.40
C GLY A 94 -2.85 -19.43 0.12
N THR A 95 -2.51 -20.45 0.91
CA THR A 95 -2.85 -21.87 0.66
C THR A 95 -4.38 -22.10 0.66
N GLY A 96 -4.96 -22.17 -0.54
CA GLY A 96 -6.40 -22.25 -0.81
C GLY A 96 -7.00 -21.01 -1.52
N GLY A 97 -6.21 -19.95 -1.67
CA GLY A 97 -6.58 -18.69 -2.31
C GLY A 97 -6.62 -18.74 -3.85
N VAL A 98 -7.44 -17.88 -4.46
CA VAL A 98 -7.66 -17.86 -5.92
C VAL A 98 -7.11 -16.63 -6.64
N TRP A 99 -6.36 -15.77 -5.94
CA TRP A 99 -5.74 -14.60 -6.57
C TRP A 99 -4.85 -15.02 -7.74
N MET A 100 -4.96 -14.30 -8.85
CA MET A 100 -4.16 -14.51 -10.05
C MET A 100 -2.68 -14.26 -9.75
N ASN A 101 -1.78 -14.82 -10.56
CA ASN A 101 -0.37 -14.41 -10.53
C ASN A 101 -0.21 -12.98 -11.05
N TYR A 102 0.77 -12.24 -10.52
CA TYR A 102 0.94 -10.82 -10.84
C TYR A 102 1.29 -10.52 -12.31
N PRO A 103 2.25 -11.22 -12.95
CA PRO A 103 2.63 -10.91 -14.33
C PRO A 103 1.48 -11.08 -15.30
N ASP A 104 0.69 -12.14 -15.15
CA ASP A 104 -0.47 -12.37 -16.01
C ASP A 104 -1.59 -11.37 -15.72
N MET A 105 -1.84 -11.04 -14.44
CA MET A 105 -2.80 -10.00 -14.06
C MET A 105 -2.43 -8.65 -14.68
N PHE A 106 -1.15 -8.28 -14.65
CA PHE A 106 -0.67 -7.05 -15.30
C PHE A 106 -0.87 -7.09 -16.81
N ASN A 107 -0.44 -8.17 -17.45
CA ASN A 107 -0.59 -8.34 -18.91
C ASN A 107 -2.04 -8.27 -19.36
N LYS A 108 -2.97 -8.87 -18.61
CA LYS A 108 -4.41 -8.80 -18.89
C LYS A 108 -4.96 -7.37 -18.87
N ASN A 109 -4.42 -6.50 -18.02
CA ASN A 109 -4.94 -5.13 -17.87
C ASN A 109 -4.32 -4.13 -18.86
N LYS A 110 -3.26 -4.49 -19.60
CA LYS A 110 -2.58 -3.58 -20.55
C LYS A 110 -3.53 -2.94 -21.57
N GLN A 111 -4.41 -3.74 -22.17
CA GLN A 111 -5.36 -3.23 -23.16
C GLN A 111 -6.32 -2.19 -22.54
N SER A 112 -6.77 -2.43 -21.30
CA SER A 112 -7.61 -1.48 -20.57
C SER A 112 -6.86 -0.17 -20.30
N MET A 113 -5.58 -0.23 -19.93
CA MET A 113 -4.73 0.97 -19.76
C MET A 113 -4.57 1.74 -21.08
N THR A 114 -4.27 1.06 -22.18
CA THR A 114 -4.16 1.68 -23.52
C THR A 114 -5.47 2.35 -23.93
N ASN A 115 -6.60 1.66 -23.75
CA ASN A 115 -7.93 2.19 -24.08
C ASN A 115 -8.29 3.43 -23.25
N ASN A 116 -7.71 3.57 -22.06
CA ASN A 116 -7.92 4.70 -21.17
C ASN A 116 -6.82 5.77 -21.29
N GLY A 117 -5.92 5.66 -22.28
CA GLY A 117 -4.99 6.73 -22.66
C GLY A 117 -3.61 6.64 -22.01
N ALA A 118 -3.21 5.49 -21.47
CA ALA A 118 -1.79 5.23 -21.17
C ALA A 118 -1.04 4.86 -22.45
N THR A 119 0.16 5.40 -22.64
CA THR A 119 1.07 4.96 -23.71
C THR A 119 1.79 3.67 -23.32
N ASP A 120 2.34 2.93 -24.29
CA ASP A 120 3.14 1.72 -24.02
C ASP A 120 4.31 2.01 -23.06
N GLU A 121 4.94 3.18 -23.21
CA GLU A 121 6.01 3.63 -22.32
C GLU A 121 5.50 3.84 -20.89
N GLU A 122 4.36 4.51 -20.71
CA GLU A 122 3.76 4.71 -19.39
C GLU A 122 3.28 3.40 -18.77
N ILE A 123 2.75 2.46 -19.54
CA ILE A 123 2.39 1.11 -19.06
C ILE A 123 3.65 0.40 -18.51
N GLY A 124 4.78 0.50 -19.21
CA GLY A 124 6.07 0.02 -18.70
C GLY A 124 6.50 0.71 -17.41
N ARG A 125 6.33 2.04 -17.32
CA ARG A 125 6.64 2.81 -16.11
C ARG A 125 5.74 2.45 -14.93
N ILE A 126 4.46 2.19 -15.16
CA ILE A 126 3.50 1.72 -14.15
C ILE A 126 3.93 0.36 -13.61
N TYR A 127 4.31 -0.58 -14.50
CA TYR A 127 4.85 -1.89 -14.08
C TYR A 127 6.07 -1.73 -13.16
N ASN A 128 7.02 -0.88 -13.55
CA ASN A 128 8.23 -0.62 -12.75
C ASN A 128 7.91 0.02 -11.40
N SER A 129 6.97 0.98 -11.38
CA SER A 129 6.53 1.68 -10.16
C SER A 129 5.89 0.71 -9.17
N ILE A 130 4.97 -0.15 -9.64
CA ILE A 130 4.32 -1.16 -8.80
C ILE A 130 5.35 -2.08 -8.15
N ASN A 131 6.32 -2.58 -8.93
CA ASN A 131 7.36 -3.45 -8.39
C ASN A 131 8.22 -2.74 -7.32
N THR A 132 8.64 -1.51 -7.59
CA THR A 132 9.47 -0.71 -6.69
C THR A 132 8.73 -0.39 -5.39
N ILE A 133 7.50 0.12 -5.48
CA ILE A 133 6.73 0.56 -4.32
C ILE A 133 6.19 -0.63 -3.52
N ALA A 134 5.86 -1.76 -4.15
CA ALA A 134 5.51 -2.98 -3.43
C ALA A 134 6.67 -3.49 -2.57
N ALA A 135 7.89 -3.55 -3.13
CA ALA A 135 9.07 -3.98 -2.39
C ALA A 135 9.38 -3.04 -1.21
N ALA A 136 9.18 -1.72 -1.40
CA ALA A 136 9.40 -0.73 -0.36
C ALA A 136 8.35 -0.79 0.77
N SER A 137 7.08 -0.97 0.41
CA SER A 137 5.93 -0.87 1.31
C SER A 137 5.48 -2.20 1.91
N LEU A 138 5.93 -3.32 1.35
CA LEU A 138 5.48 -4.68 1.66
C LEU A 138 3.98 -4.91 1.37
N VAL A 139 3.39 -4.12 0.48
CA VAL A 139 2.03 -4.34 -0.06
C VAL A 139 2.11 -5.23 -1.30
N ASP A 140 1.19 -6.19 -1.43
CA ASP A 140 1.16 -7.09 -2.59
C ASP A 140 0.90 -6.31 -3.90
N ARG A 141 1.74 -6.56 -4.91
CA ARG A 141 1.67 -5.89 -6.23
C ARG A 141 0.30 -6.00 -6.91
N ARG A 142 -0.42 -7.10 -6.68
CA ARG A 142 -1.76 -7.30 -7.26
C ARG A 142 -2.78 -6.36 -6.65
N VAL A 143 -2.65 -6.07 -5.36
CA VAL A 143 -3.50 -5.10 -4.66
C VAL A 143 -3.25 -3.70 -5.21
N ILE A 144 -1.97 -3.31 -5.35
CA ILE A 144 -1.60 -2.01 -5.95
C ILE A 144 -2.17 -1.89 -7.37
N LEU A 145 -1.95 -2.91 -8.22
CA LEU A 145 -2.49 -2.94 -9.58
C LEU A 145 -4.02 -2.86 -9.59
N ALA A 146 -4.71 -3.64 -8.75
CA ALA A 146 -6.17 -3.66 -8.71
C ALA A 146 -6.74 -2.29 -8.32
N VAL A 147 -6.11 -1.59 -7.38
CA VAL A 147 -6.48 -0.21 -7.00
C VAL A 147 -6.22 0.74 -8.16
N ILE A 148 -5.06 0.70 -8.82
CA ILE A 148 -4.80 1.54 -10.02
C ILE A 148 -5.90 1.35 -11.07
N MET A 149 -6.27 0.10 -11.35
CA MET A 149 -7.30 -0.21 -12.33
C MET A 149 -8.70 0.23 -11.88
N GLN A 150 -8.99 0.19 -10.58
CA GLN A 150 -10.24 0.68 -10.03
C GLN A 150 -10.35 2.20 -10.06
N GLU A 151 -9.26 2.90 -9.75
CA GLU A 151 -9.26 4.36 -9.56
C GLU A 151 -9.11 5.13 -10.88
N SER A 152 -8.30 4.62 -11.82
CA SER A 152 -7.93 5.37 -13.03
C SER A 152 -7.96 4.54 -14.31
N HIS A 153 -8.24 3.24 -14.23
CA HIS A 153 -8.01 2.29 -15.31
C HIS A 153 -6.56 2.34 -15.86
N GLY A 154 -5.61 2.81 -15.04
CA GLY A 154 -4.21 2.99 -15.41
C GLY A 154 -3.90 4.25 -16.24
N ASN A 155 -4.81 5.22 -16.33
CA ASN A 155 -4.55 6.50 -16.99
C ASN A 155 -3.77 7.46 -16.07
N PRO A 156 -2.50 7.81 -16.36
CA PRO A 156 -1.71 8.74 -15.53
C PRO A 156 -2.25 10.18 -15.51
N ARG A 157 -3.18 10.49 -16.42
CA ARG A 157 -3.75 11.82 -16.65
C ARG A 157 -5.26 11.81 -16.44
N VAL A 158 -5.78 10.85 -15.66
CA VAL A 158 -7.17 10.87 -15.23
C VAL A 158 -7.46 12.16 -14.45
N GLY A 159 -8.68 12.70 -14.59
CA GLY A 159 -9.13 13.85 -13.82
C GLY A 159 -9.26 13.50 -12.33
N SER A 160 -9.01 14.49 -11.47
CA SER A 160 -9.12 14.32 -10.02
C SER A 160 -10.57 14.08 -9.60
N THR A 161 -10.80 13.11 -8.70
CA THR A 161 -12.06 13.05 -7.95
C THR A 161 -12.01 14.03 -6.79
N THR A 162 -13.18 14.32 -6.21
CA THR A 162 -13.29 15.18 -5.03
C THR A 162 -14.06 14.43 -3.95
N SER A 163 -13.45 14.30 -2.78
CA SER A 163 -14.11 13.72 -1.60
C SER A 163 -15.28 14.59 -1.13
N HIS A 164 -16.15 14.05 -0.27
CA HIS A 164 -17.30 14.80 0.26
C HIS A 164 -16.91 16.12 0.95
N ASP A 165 -15.72 16.17 1.55
CA ASP A 165 -15.20 17.35 2.25
C ASP A 165 -14.42 18.30 1.34
N GLY A 166 -14.52 18.15 0.01
CA GLY A 166 -13.93 19.05 -0.97
C GLY A 166 -12.44 18.81 -1.26
N VAL A 167 -11.84 17.73 -0.75
CA VAL A 167 -10.43 17.43 -1.03
C VAL A 167 -10.25 16.70 -2.36
N GLY A 168 -9.33 17.21 -3.17
CA GLY A 168 -8.94 16.63 -4.45
C GLY A 168 -8.08 15.37 -4.30
N ASN A 169 -8.41 14.37 -5.10
CA ASN A 169 -7.84 13.04 -5.09
C ASN A 169 -7.35 12.70 -6.51
N PRO A 170 -6.11 13.10 -6.89
CA PRO A 170 -5.63 12.93 -8.26
C PRO A 170 -4.73 11.69 -8.45
N GLY A 171 -4.38 11.42 -9.71
CA GLY A 171 -3.33 10.48 -10.09
C GLY A 171 -3.82 9.05 -10.26
N LEU A 172 -2.88 8.12 -10.51
CA LEU A 172 -3.20 6.72 -10.84
C LEU A 172 -4.05 5.99 -9.79
N MET A 173 -3.89 6.37 -8.53
CA MET A 173 -4.60 5.76 -7.40
C MET A 173 -5.56 6.75 -6.71
N GLN A 174 -5.85 7.91 -7.35
CA GLN A 174 -6.74 8.96 -6.85
C GLN A 174 -6.48 9.27 -5.36
N SER A 175 -5.24 9.57 -5.04
CA SER A 175 -4.73 9.63 -3.67
C SER A 175 -4.95 11.01 -3.06
N HIS A 176 -5.19 11.08 -1.76
CA HIS A 176 -5.54 12.32 -1.07
C HIS A 176 -4.44 13.39 -1.21
N GLN A 177 -4.72 14.46 -1.97
CA GLN A 177 -3.74 15.50 -2.35
C GLN A 177 -2.45 14.96 -2.97
N GLY A 178 -2.54 13.87 -3.74
CA GLY A 178 -1.40 13.28 -4.44
C GLY A 178 -0.92 14.10 -5.64
N VAL A 179 0.11 13.59 -6.32
CA VAL A 179 0.59 14.13 -7.60
C VAL A 179 -0.20 13.58 -8.79
N THR A 180 -0.09 14.22 -9.95
CA THR A 180 -0.72 13.75 -11.20
C THR A 180 -0.02 14.28 -12.45
N CYS A 181 -0.22 13.59 -13.56
CA CYS A 181 0.11 14.08 -14.89
C CYS A 181 -1.08 14.72 -15.61
N PHE A 182 -2.23 14.92 -14.94
CA PHE A 182 -3.36 15.65 -15.52
C PHE A 182 -2.90 17.01 -16.10
N GLY A 183 -3.26 17.26 -17.35
CA GLY A 183 -2.82 18.47 -18.09
C GLY A 183 -1.38 18.45 -18.60
N GLN A 184 -0.59 17.40 -18.32
CA GLN A 184 0.76 17.23 -18.86
C GLN A 184 0.74 16.45 -20.18
N THR A 185 1.74 16.70 -21.03
CA THR A 185 1.95 15.95 -22.27
C THR A 185 2.46 14.54 -21.98
N ALA A 186 1.97 13.55 -22.72
CA ALA A 186 2.51 12.20 -22.66
C ALA A 186 3.94 12.14 -23.26
N PRO A 187 4.82 11.24 -22.78
CA PRO A 187 4.59 10.33 -21.67
C PRO A 187 4.81 10.99 -20.30
N CYS A 188 3.97 10.67 -19.33
CA CYS A 188 4.13 11.05 -17.93
C CYS A 188 5.48 10.53 -17.38
N PRO A 189 6.35 11.37 -16.80
CA PRO A 189 7.68 10.95 -16.37
C PRO A 189 7.65 9.82 -15.32
N GLN A 190 8.66 8.92 -15.36
CA GLN A 190 8.76 7.79 -14.41
C GLN A 190 8.68 8.26 -12.95
N SER A 191 9.36 9.36 -12.59
CA SER A 191 9.36 9.89 -11.22
C SER A 191 7.97 10.34 -10.76
N VAL A 192 7.13 10.85 -11.66
CA VAL A 192 5.76 11.25 -11.31
C VAL A 192 4.88 10.00 -11.17
N ILE A 193 5.06 8.99 -12.02
CA ILE A 193 4.34 7.70 -11.89
C ILE A 193 4.75 6.99 -10.58
N ASP A 194 6.05 6.95 -10.25
CA ASP A 194 6.55 6.41 -8.98
C ASP A 194 5.86 7.08 -7.80
N GLN A 195 5.74 8.41 -7.85
CA GLN A 195 5.10 9.20 -6.81
C GLN A 195 3.58 8.98 -6.76
N MET A 196 2.87 8.87 -7.88
CA MET A 196 1.43 8.53 -7.88
C MET A 196 1.16 7.17 -7.22
N VAL A 197 1.99 6.16 -7.53
CA VAL A 197 1.86 4.83 -6.92
C VAL A 197 2.25 4.86 -5.44
N ARG A 198 3.26 5.66 -5.08
CA ARG A 198 3.67 5.90 -3.69
C ARG A 198 2.55 6.56 -2.89
N ASP A 199 1.93 7.62 -3.40
CA ASP A 199 0.87 8.37 -2.74
C ASP A 199 -0.31 7.46 -2.36
N GLY A 200 -0.71 6.56 -3.27
CA GLY A 200 -1.81 5.63 -2.99
C GLY A 200 -1.40 4.44 -2.12
N THR A 201 -0.15 3.99 -2.22
CA THR A 201 0.28 2.80 -1.48
C THR A 201 0.73 3.15 -0.07
N GLN A 202 1.60 4.15 0.08
CA GLN A 202 2.24 4.51 1.33
C GLN A 202 1.64 5.77 1.98
N GLY A 203 0.72 6.45 1.28
CA GLY A 203 0.05 7.66 1.74
C GLY A 203 0.74 8.94 1.27
N THR A 204 0.13 10.07 1.60
CA THR A 204 0.68 11.42 1.42
C THR A 204 0.86 12.08 2.79
N SER A 205 1.40 13.31 2.80
CA SER A 205 1.40 14.12 4.02
C SER A 205 0.01 14.49 4.52
N SER A 206 -1.01 14.33 3.66
CA SER A 206 -2.38 14.82 3.90
C SER A 206 -3.38 13.67 4.08
N GLY A 207 -3.03 12.44 3.74
CA GLY A 207 -3.93 11.30 3.90
C GLY A 207 -3.25 9.94 3.82
N ASP A 208 -3.96 8.95 4.33
CA ASP A 208 -3.52 7.56 4.39
C ASP A 208 -3.50 6.90 3.01
N GLY A 209 -2.58 5.95 2.83
CA GLY A 209 -2.57 4.99 1.73
C GLY A 209 -2.92 3.57 2.20
N LEU A 210 -2.69 2.59 1.32
CA LEU A 210 -2.93 1.18 1.61
C LEU A 210 -2.19 0.67 2.85
N VAL A 211 -0.94 1.07 3.05
CA VAL A 211 -0.12 0.65 4.20
C VAL A 211 -0.82 0.95 5.52
N GLN A 212 -1.33 2.17 5.70
CA GLN A 212 -1.98 2.60 6.93
C GLN A 212 -3.26 1.79 7.15
N GLY A 213 -4.11 1.65 6.13
CA GLY A 213 -5.31 0.82 6.20
C GLY A 213 -4.98 -0.63 6.59
N ILE A 214 -4.00 -1.25 5.94
CA ILE A 214 -3.62 -2.64 6.23
C ILE A 214 -3.10 -2.78 7.66
N ASN A 215 -2.32 -1.82 8.15
CA ASN A 215 -1.81 -1.84 9.53
C ASN A 215 -2.93 -1.63 10.57
N ILE A 216 -3.90 -0.75 10.29
CA ILE A 216 -5.04 -0.49 11.18
C ILE A 216 -5.97 -1.71 11.28
N PHE A 217 -6.31 -2.31 10.14
CA PHE A 217 -7.35 -3.33 10.08
C PHE A 217 -6.82 -4.77 10.14
N GLY A 218 -5.56 -5.00 9.79
CA GLY A 218 -4.99 -6.35 9.72
C GLY A 218 -5.54 -7.20 8.58
N ASN A 219 -6.29 -6.60 7.65
CA ASN A 219 -6.91 -7.27 6.53
C ASN A 219 -6.95 -6.35 5.30
N VAL A 220 -6.57 -6.88 4.14
CA VAL A 220 -6.53 -6.12 2.87
C VAL A 220 -7.91 -5.62 2.45
N TYR A 221 -8.97 -6.41 2.57
CA TYR A 221 -10.31 -6.01 2.15
C TYR A 221 -10.92 -4.92 3.03
N GLU A 222 -10.70 -5.00 4.34
CA GLU A 222 -11.07 -3.91 5.26
C GLU A 222 -10.26 -2.64 4.95
N ALA A 223 -8.97 -2.76 4.63
CA ALA A 223 -8.14 -1.65 4.21
C ALA A 223 -8.60 -1.00 2.89
N LEU A 224 -9.07 -1.79 1.92
CA LEU A 224 -9.65 -1.29 0.67
C LEU A 224 -10.96 -0.53 0.89
N ARG A 225 -11.82 -1.03 1.78
CA ARG A 225 -13.04 -0.34 2.22
C ARG A 225 -12.71 1.01 2.86
N TYR A 226 -11.68 1.03 3.71
CA TYR A 226 -11.14 2.25 4.31
C TYR A 226 -10.57 3.19 3.26
N TYR A 227 -9.79 2.71 2.30
CA TYR A 227 -9.20 3.52 1.22
C TYR A 227 -10.28 4.27 0.41
N ASN A 228 -11.36 3.58 0.05
CA ASN A 228 -12.48 4.16 -0.71
C ASN A 228 -13.28 5.23 0.07
N SER A 229 -13.54 4.99 1.37
CA SER A 229 -14.59 5.75 2.07
C SER A 229 -14.20 6.32 3.43
N GLY A 230 -13.04 5.95 3.97
CA GLY A 230 -12.63 6.27 5.33
C GLY A 230 -13.46 5.57 6.43
N ASN A 231 -14.43 4.71 6.07
CA ASN A 231 -15.33 4.05 7.02
C ASN A 231 -15.50 2.57 6.69
N VAL A 232 -15.43 1.71 7.71
CA VAL A 232 -15.46 0.25 7.58
C VAL A 232 -16.55 -0.34 8.45
N VAL A 233 -17.55 -0.96 7.83
CA VAL A 233 -18.55 -1.78 8.51
C VAL A 233 -18.12 -3.24 8.37
N LYS A 234 -17.44 -3.80 9.39
CA LYS A 234 -16.76 -5.11 9.27
C LYS A 234 -17.69 -6.29 8.94
N SER A 235 -18.97 -6.20 9.28
CA SER A 235 -19.97 -7.22 8.93
C SER A 235 -20.34 -7.20 7.44
N ASP A 236 -20.16 -6.07 6.75
CA ASP A 236 -20.50 -5.90 5.33
C ASP A 236 -19.70 -4.75 4.68
N LEU A 237 -18.71 -5.10 3.86
CA LEU A 237 -17.81 -4.15 3.19
C LEU A 237 -18.46 -3.41 2.00
N CYS A 238 -19.73 -3.65 1.70
CA CYS A 238 -20.50 -2.81 0.77
C CYS A 238 -21.09 -1.58 1.47
N LEU A 239 -21.12 -1.55 2.80
CA LEU A 239 -21.61 -0.42 3.59
C LEU A 239 -20.49 0.56 3.93
N GLY A 240 -20.85 1.77 4.40
CA GLY A 240 -19.89 2.79 4.84
C GLY A 240 -19.69 3.98 3.90
N GLY A 241 -20.52 4.12 2.84
CA GLY A 241 -20.52 5.29 1.94
C GLY A 241 -19.80 5.06 0.60
N ALA A 242 -19.59 6.12 -0.19
CA ALA A 242 -18.89 6.06 -1.48
C ALA A 242 -19.35 4.90 -2.40
N THR A 243 -18.43 4.28 -3.15
CA THR A 243 -18.78 3.18 -4.07
C THR A 243 -19.02 1.88 -3.29
N ALA A 244 -20.26 1.39 -3.29
CA ALA A 244 -20.63 0.17 -2.54
C ALA A 244 -19.90 -1.09 -3.06
N SER A 245 -19.76 -1.25 -4.38
CA SER A 245 -19.13 -2.42 -5.00
C SER A 245 -17.62 -2.48 -4.89
N TYR A 246 -16.96 -1.43 -4.37
CA TYR A 246 -15.50 -1.23 -4.50
C TYR A 246 -14.65 -2.44 -4.10
N VAL A 247 -14.98 -3.05 -2.96
CA VAL A 247 -14.23 -4.22 -2.46
C VAL A 247 -14.49 -5.45 -3.34
N ALA A 248 -15.72 -5.63 -3.81
CA ALA A 248 -16.08 -6.72 -4.72
C ALA A 248 -15.44 -6.54 -6.10
N ASP A 249 -15.40 -5.32 -6.63
CA ASP A 249 -14.75 -5.00 -7.90
C ASP A 249 -13.23 -5.28 -7.81
N ILE A 250 -12.56 -4.80 -6.76
CA ILE A 250 -11.14 -5.08 -6.54
C ILE A 250 -10.88 -6.56 -6.31
N ALA A 251 -11.72 -7.24 -5.53
CA ALA A 251 -11.63 -8.69 -5.35
C ALA A 251 -11.76 -9.45 -6.68
N SER A 252 -12.66 -9.01 -7.56
CA SER A 252 -12.81 -9.57 -8.91
C SER A 252 -11.54 -9.38 -9.73
N ARG A 253 -10.95 -8.17 -9.71
CA ARG A 253 -9.67 -7.87 -10.38
C ARG A 253 -8.55 -8.76 -9.88
N LEU A 254 -8.45 -8.97 -8.56
CA LEU A 254 -7.48 -9.87 -7.95
C LEU A 254 -7.62 -11.32 -8.43
N THR A 255 -8.81 -11.72 -8.87
CA THR A 255 -9.06 -13.03 -9.49
C THR A 255 -8.97 -13.05 -11.01
N GLY A 256 -8.69 -11.91 -11.67
CA GLY A 256 -8.42 -11.84 -13.10
C GLY A 256 -9.53 -11.21 -13.96
N TRP A 257 -10.51 -10.55 -13.35
CA TRP A 257 -11.52 -9.74 -14.05
C TRP A 257 -10.93 -8.43 -14.60
N VAL A 258 -11.31 -8.06 -15.82
CA VAL A 258 -10.88 -6.83 -16.51
C VAL A 258 -12.11 -6.10 -17.08
N ASN A 259 -12.07 -4.76 -17.07
CA ASN A 259 -13.09 -3.89 -17.69
C ASN A 259 -12.88 -3.72 -19.19
#